data_AF-A0A2D6W241-F1
#
_entry.id   AF-A0A2D6W241-F1
#
_cell.length_a   1.000
_cell.length_b   1.000
_cell.length_c   1.000
_cell.angle_alpha   90.00
_cell.angle_beta   90.00
_cell.angle_gamma   90.00
#
_symmetry.space_group_name_H-M   'P 1'
#
loop_
_entity.id
_entity.type
_entity.pdbx_description
1 polymer ?
#
loop_
_entity_poly.entity_id
_entity_poly.type
_entity_poly.pdbx_seq_one_letter_code
_entity_poly.pdbx_strand_id
1 'polypeptide(L)'
;MAKKIIHRTVIEVEVLSEQPIPDTDSLEFIAREIIHGDWSGKWGVTGEHELSGTEAVEAIQNQGSDPQFFGIDENGDDLDEEEG
;
A
#
# COMPACT_ATOMS: atom_id res chain seq x y z
N MET A 1 16.54 2.52 20.26
CA MET A 1 15.32 2.54 19.45
C MET A 1 15.32 3.78 18.58
N ALA A 2 15.89 3.67 17.38
CA ALA A 2 15.67 4.59 16.29
C ALA A 2 14.29 4.34 15.68
N LYS A 3 13.65 5.41 15.20
CA LYS A 3 12.40 5.29 14.46
C LYS A 3 12.69 4.74 13.07
N LYS A 4 12.02 3.65 12.70
CA LYS A 4 12.11 3.09 11.35
C LYS A 4 11.35 3.98 10.37
N ILE A 5 11.89 4.14 9.17
CA ILE A 5 11.27 4.88 8.07
C ILE A 5 10.62 3.88 7.12
N ILE A 6 9.34 4.09 6.82
CA ILE A 6 8.56 3.34 5.85
C ILE A 6 8.18 4.26 4.70
N HIS A 7 8.42 3.83 3.48
CA HIS A 7 8.04 4.58 2.29
C HIS A 7 6.62 4.20 1.87
N ARG A 8 5.71 5.16 1.90
CA ARG A 8 4.35 5.02 1.39
C ARG A 8 4.26 5.60 -0.01
N THR A 9 3.86 4.76 -0.96
CA THR A 9 3.52 5.17 -2.33
C THR A 9 2.03 4.91 -2.56
N VAL A 10 1.32 5.92 -3.04
CA VAL A 10 -0.08 5.78 -3.47
C VAL A 10 -0.11 5.69 -4.99
N ILE A 11 -0.66 4.58 -5.49
CA ILE A 11 -0.85 4.33 -6.91
C ILE A 11 -2.35 4.43 -7.19
N GLU A 12 -2.73 5.29 -8.13
CA GLU A 12 -4.09 5.40 -8.62
C GLU A 12 -4.22 4.67 -9.95
N VAL A 13 -5.33 3.93 -10.11
CA VAL A 13 -5.70 3.27 -11.35
C VAL A 13 -7.04 3.84 -11.79
N GLU A 14 -7.05 4.55 -12.92
CA GLU A 14 -8.27 5.05 -13.56
C GLU A 14 -8.69 4.07 -14.65
N VAL A 15 -9.95 3.61 -14.59
CA VAL A 15 -10.50 2.62 -15.49
C VAL A 15 -11.75 3.16 -16.16
N LEU A 16 -11.81 3.01 -17.49
CA LEU A 16 -13.00 3.26 -18.30
C LEU A 16 -13.57 1.91 -18.77
N SER A 17 -14.88 1.74 -18.59
CA SER A 17 -15.63 0.56 -19.01
C SER A 17 -17.01 0.95 -19.53
N GLU A 18 -17.61 0.10 -20.37
CA GLU A 18 -18.96 0.35 -20.91
C GLU A 18 -20.08 0.03 -19.90
N GLN A 19 -19.80 -0.82 -18.92
CA GLN A 19 -20.72 -1.19 -17.84
C GLN A 19 -20.09 -0.82 -16.50
N PRO A 20 -20.90 -0.53 -15.45
CA PRO A 20 -20.38 -0.31 -14.11
C PRO A 20 -19.45 -1.45 -13.70
N ILE A 21 -18.28 -1.09 -13.20
CA ILE A 21 -17.32 -2.05 -12.66
C ILE A 21 -18.01 -2.69 -11.45
N PRO A 22 -18.23 -4.02 -11.43
CA PRO A 22 -18.76 -4.68 -10.24
C PRO A 22 -17.81 -4.42 -9.08
N ASP A 23 -18.25 -4.49 -7.82
CA ASP A 23 -17.33 -4.40 -6.69
C ASP A 23 -16.25 -5.49 -6.88
N THR A 24 -15.08 -5.08 -7.38
CA THR A 24 -14.06 -6.02 -7.83
C THR A 24 -13.26 -6.48 -6.62
N ASP A 25 -13.14 -7.79 -6.47
CA ASP A 25 -12.46 -8.38 -5.31
C ASP A 25 -10.92 -8.26 -5.35
N SER A 26 -10.30 -7.82 -6.46
CA SER A 26 -8.83 -7.72 -6.52
C SER A 26 -8.27 -6.79 -7.60
N LEU A 27 -7.07 -6.24 -7.33
CA LEU A 27 -6.25 -5.52 -8.31
C LEU A 27 -5.83 -6.41 -9.50
N GLU A 28 -5.64 -7.71 -9.29
CA GLU A 28 -5.29 -8.65 -10.36
C GLU A 28 -6.41 -8.74 -11.41
N PHE A 29 -7.67 -8.79 -10.95
CA PHE A 29 -8.82 -8.80 -11.85
C PHE A 29 -8.89 -7.51 -12.67
N ILE A 30 -8.72 -6.34 -12.01
CA ILE A 30 -8.67 -5.05 -12.69
C ILE A 30 -7.57 -5.02 -13.77
N ALA A 31 -6.36 -5.45 -13.42
CA ALA A 31 -5.24 -5.50 -14.36
C ALA A 31 -5.52 -6.43 -15.54
N ARG A 32 -6.10 -7.61 -15.29
CA ARG A 32 -6.47 -8.56 -16.33
C ARG A 32 -7.48 -7.97 -17.31
N GLU A 33 -8.52 -7.30 -16.83
CA GLU A 33 -9.54 -6.69 -17.69
C GLU A 33 -8.98 -5.53 -18.51
N ILE A 34 -8.03 -4.75 -17.98
CA ILE A 34 -7.33 -3.69 -18.73
C ILE A 34 -6.45 -4.26 -19.85
N ILE A 35 -5.75 -5.38 -19.61
CA ILE A 35 -4.76 -5.93 -20.56
C ILE A 35 -5.41 -6.84 -21.60
N HIS A 36 -6.40 -7.62 -21.19
CA HIS A 36 -6.97 -8.72 -21.98
C HIS A 36 -8.48 -8.66 -22.15
N GLY A 37 -9.17 -7.82 -21.37
CA GLY A 37 -10.63 -7.69 -21.39
C GLY A 37 -11.10 -6.44 -22.12
N ASP A 38 -12.27 -5.94 -21.70
CA ASP A 38 -12.98 -4.84 -22.35
C ASP A 38 -12.78 -3.49 -21.65
N TRP A 39 -11.79 -3.37 -20.77
CA TRP A 39 -11.54 -2.15 -20.02
C TRP A 39 -10.33 -1.40 -20.55
N SER A 40 -10.39 -0.06 -20.50
CA SER A 40 -9.23 0.80 -20.76
C SER A 40 -8.72 1.36 -19.44
N GLY A 41 -7.42 1.25 -19.20
CA GLY A 41 -6.83 1.65 -17.93
C GLY A 41 -5.61 2.54 -18.11
N LYS A 42 -5.46 3.49 -17.20
CA LYS A 42 -4.19 4.19 -16.95
C LYS A 42 -3.90 4.14 -15.46
N TRP A 43 -2.62 4.12 -15.11
CA TRP A 43 -2.19 4.18 -13.71
C TRP A 43 -1.07 5.20 -13.54
N GLY A 44 -0.93 5.70 -12.32
CA GLY A 44 0.10 6.67 -11.98
C GLY A 44 0.32 6.76 -10.47
N VAL A 45 1.51 7.25 -10.10
CA VAL A 45 1.81 7.59 -8.71
C VAL A 45 1.17 8.95 -8.40
N THR A 46 0.34 8.99 -7.37
CA THR A 46 -0.35 10.22 -6.93
C THR A 46 0.18 10.76 -5.60
N GLY A 47 1.02 10.00 -4.89
CA GLY A 47 1.70 10.47 -3.69
C GLY A 47 2.85 9.57 -3.26
N GLU A 48 3.90 10.20 -2.73
CA GLU A 48 5.06 9.54 -2.13
C GLU A 48 5.42 10.25 -0.83
N HIS A 49 5.46 9.50 0.26
CA HIS A 49 5.72 10.04 1.59
C HIS A 49 6.56 9.06 2.41
N GLU A 50 7.53 9.61 3.13
CA GLU A 50 8.21 8.88 4.20
C GLU A 50 7.34 8.96 5.46
N LEU A 51 7.07 7.82 6.05
CA LEU A 51 6.36 7.66 7.32
C LEU A 51 7.34 7.17 8.36
N SER A 52 7.24 7.65 9.58
CA SER A 52 8.07 7.18 10.68
C SER A 52 7.25 7.03 11.95
N GLY A 53 7.70 6.17 12.85
CA GLY A 53 7.05 6.04 14.15
C GLY A 53 5.59 5.60 14.02
N THR A 54 4.72 6.26 14.79
CA THR A 54 3.29 5.99 14.86
C THR A 54 2.58 6.15 13.51
N GLU A 55 3.01 7.05 12.64
CA GLU A 55 2.40 7.23 11.31
C GLU A 55 2.59 5.97 10.43
N ALA A 56 3.72 5.30 10.56
CA ALA A 56 3.98 4.04 9.87
C ALA A 56 3.11 2.92 10.45
N VAL A 57 3.02 2.81 11.78
CA VAL A 57 2.18 1.83 12.50
C VAL A 57 0.72 1.95 12.06
N GLU A 58 0.17 3.16 12.11
CA GLU A 58 -1.22 3.43 11.69
C GLU A 58 -1.43 3.07 10.21
N ALA A 59 -0.50 3.45 9.33
CA ALA A 59 -0.62 3.14 7.91
C ALA A 59 -0.58 1.64 7.60
N ILE A 60 0.21 0.85 8.35
CA ILE A 60 0.30 -0.60 8.20
C ILE A 60 -0.97 -1.27 8.72
N GLN A 61 -1.45 -0.87 9.90
CA GLN A 61 -2.67 -1.41 10.50
C GLN A 61 -3.92 -1.09 9.66
N ASN A 62 -3.99 0.10 9.06
CA ASN A 62 -5.07 0.47 8.15
C ASN A 62 -5.11 -0.40 6.87
N GLN A 63 -4.01 -1.07 6.54
CA GLN A 63 -3.95 -2.07 5.46
C GLN A 63 -4.25 -3.50 5.96
N GLY A 64 -4.68 -3.65 7.22
CA GLY A 64 -4.95 -4.94 7.85
C GLY A 64 -3.69 -5.76 8.13
N SER A 65 -2.51 -5.13 8.11
CA SER A 65 -1.22 -5.78 8.32
C SER A 65 -0.69 -5.53 9.74
N ASP A 66 0.21 -6.40 10.18
CA ASP A 66 0.90 -6.27 11.47
C ASP A 66 2.19 -5.41 11.30
N PRO A 67 2.39 -4.33 12.09
CA PRO A 67 3.64 -3.56 12.09
C PRO A 67 4.92 -4.40 12.26
N GLN A 68 4.83 -5.52 12.98
CA GLN A 68 5.96 -6.44 13.15
C GLN A 68 6.45 -7.05 11.83
N PHE A 69 5.61 -7.10 10.79
CA PHE A 69 6.03 -7.50 9.44
C PHE A 69 7.16 -6.61 8.91
N PHE A 70 7.15 -5.33 9.26
CA PHE A 70 8.19 -4.38 8.91
C PHE A 70 9.27 -4.26 10.00
N GLY A 71 9.25 -5.11 11.03
CA GLY A 71 10.15 -5.03 12.18
C GLY A 71 9.95 -3.75 12.98
N ILE A 72 8.70 -3.33 13.19
CA ILE A 72 8.34 -2.15 13.97
C ILE A 72 7.42 -2.57 15.13
N ASP A 73 7.63 -1.99 16.31
CA ASP A 73 6.77 -2.18 17.47
C ASP A 73 5.49 -1.30 17.42
N GLU A 74 4.65 -1.39 18.45
CA GLU A 74 3.42 -0.58 18.54
C GLU A 74 3.66 0.93 18.70
N ASN A 75 4.87 1.33 19.11
CA ASN A 75 5.28 2.73 19.28
C ASN A 75 5.91 3.31 18.02
N GLY A 76 6.18 2.46 17.02
CA GLY A 76 6.84 2.87 15.79
C GLY A 76 8.37 2.82 15.86
N ASP A 77 8.91 2.13 16.85
CA ASP A 77 10.33 1.91 17.06
C ASP A 77 10.78 0.61 16.37
N ASP A 78 12.03 0.57 15.88
CA ASP A 78 12.57 -0.63 15.26
C ASP A 78 12.69 -1.78 16.29
N LEU A 79 12.28 -2.98 15.90
CA LEU A 79 12.37 -4.19 16.74
C LEU A 79 13.75 -4.85 16.68
N ASP A 80 14.53 -4.59 15.63
CA ASP A 80 15.80 -5.26 15.33
C ASP A 80 17.03 -4.45 15.78
N GLU A 81 16.98 -3.76 16.93
CA GLU A 81 18.18 -3.26 17.59
C GLU A 81 18.79 -4.33 18.53
N GLU A 82 19.41 -5.37 17.95
CA GLU A 82 20.54 -6.08 18.59
C GLU A 82 21.80 -6.07 17.69
N GLU A 83 22.76 -5.27 18.18
CA GLU A 83 24.23 -5.29 18.06
C GLU A 83 24.98 -4.99 16.74
N GLY A 84 25.85 -3.96 16.84
CA GLY A 84 26.96 -3.68 15.94
C GLY A 84 27.53 -2.27 16.08
#